data_AF-A0A2A4HTU6-F1
#
_entry.id   AF-A0A2A4HTU6-F1
#
_cell.length_a   1.000
_cell.length_b   1.000
_cell.length_c   1.000
_cell.angle_alpha   90.00
_cell.angle_beta   90.00
_cell.angle_gamma   90.00
#
_symmetry.space_group_name_H-M   'P 1'
#
loop_
_entity.id
_entity.type
_entity.pdbx_description
1 polymer ?
#
loop_
_entity_poly.entity_id
_entity_poly.type
_entity_poly.pdbx_seq_one_letter_code
_entity_poly.pdbx_strand_id
1 'polypeptide(L)'
;MKLTTLAEPLLEFGTGTHICPRTGIEHMGVYDKRDELRRTELRIGIVGRGEGVDLLDEWLAQCRGGIERKKESKLLNLFRGFGGINQSYGFLTRLINSPQYTRTLQKSEITAVVKLPSRADRVERAVELYYEQIRFLAENRSVDVIVCVLPNEMFDSVTSSKEDEDEENELEHNFRRILKAKCMHLGTPLQLVREKTILITKQAGEQQDPATKAWNFCTALYYKGNRTIPWRLVEDTAKLRSCYIGIGFYKSRDGETVSSSLAQVFDEFGHGIILRGTPV
;
A
#
# COMPACT_ATOMS: atom_id res chain seq x y z
N MET A 1 19.09 -35.92 -11.88
CA MET A 1 18.41 -34.64 -12.16
C MET A 1 19.46 -33.54 -12.09
N LYS A 2 19.76 -32.85 -13.20
CA LYS A 2 20.65 -31.67 -13.18
C LYS A 2 19.78 -30.47 -12.81
N LEU A 3 20.00 -29.92 -11.62
CA LEU A 3 19.35 -28.69 -11.17
C LEU A 3 20.13 -27.50 -11.73
N THR A 4 19.44 -26.60 -12.43
CA THR A 4 19.98 -25.30 -12.82
C THR A 4 19.51 -24.27 -11.81
N THR A 5 20.44 -23.61 -11.12
CA THR A 5 20.15 -22.53 -10.19
C THR A 5 20.32 -21.19 -10.88
N LEU A 6 19.40 -20.25 -10.62
CA LEU A 6 19.51 -18.87 -11.05
C LEU A 6 20.03 -18.04 -9.87
N ALA A 7 20.93 -17.10 -10.15
CA ALA A 7 21.38 -16.15 -9.13
C ALA A 7 20.25 -15.17 -8.80
N GLU A 8 20.12 -14.79 -7.53
CA GLU A 8 19.18 -13.74 -7.14
C GLU A 8 19.63 -12.39 -7.73
N PRO A 9 18.70 -11.60 -8.30
CA PRO A 9 19.05 -10.32 -8.89
C PRO A 9 19.50 -9.32 -7.82
N LEU A 10 20.51 -8.51 -8.14
CA LEU A 10 20.94 -7.41 -7.29
C LEU A 10 20.00 -6.21 -7.45
N LEU A 11 19.69 -5.59 -6.31
CA LEU A 11 18.95 -4.32 -6.25
C LEU A 11 19.92 -3.18 -5.93
N GLU A 12 19.67 -2.01 -6.52
CA GLU A 12 20.41 -0.78 -6.32
C GLU A 12 19.70 0.15 -5.33
N PHE A 13 20.48 0.72 -4.41
CA PHE A 13 20.08 1.58 -3.30
C PHE A 13 20.86 2.90 -3.30
N GLY A 14 20.64 3.75 -2.29
CA GLY A 14 21.27 5.08 -2.22
C GLY A 14 22.80 5.03 -2.31
N THR A 15 23.45 4.11 -1.58
CA THR A 15 24.91 4.03 -1.50
C THR A 15 25.52 2.67 -1.88
N GLY A 16 24.75 1.75 -2.48
CA GLY A 16 25.26 0.41 -2.82
C GLY A 16 24.21 -0.53 -3.42
N THR A 17 24.53 -1.82 -3.46
CA THR A 17 23.66 -2.87 -4.00
C THR A 17 23.46 -4.02 -3.02
N HIS A 18 22.28 -4.62 -2.97
CA HIS A 18 21.99 -5.78 -2.12
C HIS A 18 20.87 -6.64 -2.71
N ILE A 19 20.88 -7.95 -2.45
CA ILE A 19 19.81 -8.89 -2.90
C ILE A 19 18.48 -8.69 -2.16
N CYS A 20 18.55 -8.37 -0.87
CA CYS A 20 17.38 -8.16 -0.01
C CYS A 20 17.01 -6.67 0.07
N PRO A 21 15.77 -6.29 -0.26
CA PRO A 21 15.32 -4.89 -0.19
C PRO A 21 15.30 -4.31 1.23
N ARG A 22 14.93 -5.13 2.23
CA ARG A 22 14.88 -4.71 3.64
C ARG A 22 16.26 -4.31 4.15
N THR A 23 17.25 -5.19 3.96
CA THR A 23 18.65 -4.91 4.33
C THR A 23 19.22 -3.72 3.55
N GLY A 24 18.90 -3.63 2.26
CA GLY A 24 19.35 -2.51 1.43
C GLY A 24 18.84 -1.17 1.94
N ILE A 25 17.55 -1.06 2.29
CA ILE A 25 16.98 0.15 2.88
C ILE A 25 17.67 0.51 4.21
N GLU A 26 17.84 -0.45 5.11
CA GLU A 26 18.40 -0.18 6.44
C GLU A 26 19.87 0.26 6.39
N HIS A 27 20.68 -0.38 5.53
CA HIS A 27 22.13 -0.17 5.53
C HIS A 27 22.63 0.78 4.44
N MET A 28 21.92 0.88 3.31
CA MET A 28 22.34 1.64 2.12
C MET A 28 21.39 2.80 1.80
N GLY A 29 20.27 2.90 2.52
CA GLY A 29 19.23 3.89 2.28
C GLY A 29 18.46 3.67 0.98
N VAL A 30 17.46 4.50 0.75
CA VAL A 30 16.63 4.46 -0.45
C VAL A 30 17.36 5.05 -1.66
N TYR A 31 17.07 4.52 -2.86
CA TYR A 31 17.74 4.87 -4.11
C TYR A 31 17.70 6.37 -4.45
N ASP A 32 16.53 6.99 -4.26
CA ASP A 32 16.30 8.41 -4.49
C ASP A 32 16.97 9.34 -3.46
N LYS A 33 17.73 8.82 -2.50
CA LYS A 33 18.65 9.62 -1.68
C LYS A 33 19.66 10.40 -2.53
N ARG A 34 19.94 9.92 -3.74
CA ARG A 34 20.87 10.56 -4.69
C ARG A 34 20.30 11.82 -5.35
N ASP A 35 18.99 12.03 -5.27
CA ASP A 35 18.32 13.21 -5.82
C ASP A 35 18.33 14.35 -4.79
N GLU A 36 18.92 15.49 -5.16
CA GLU A 36 18.99 16.69 -4.32
C GLU A 36 17.62 17.31 -4.03
N LEU A 37 16.64 17.11 -4.93
CA LEU A 37 15.28 17.66 -4.80
C LEU A 37 14.33 16.70 -4.07
N ARG A 38 14.84 15.55 -3.61
CA ARG A 38 14.10 14.56 -2.85
C ARG A 38 13.40 15.19 -1.64
N ARG A 39 12.15 14.81 -1.45
CA ARG A 39 11.39 15.14 -0.24
C ARG A 39 11.76 14.24 0.94
N THR A 40 12.02 14.86 2.08
CA THR A 40 12.37 14.18 3.34
C THR A 40 11.19 14.09 4.32
N GLU A 41 10.00 14.47 3.88
CA GLU A 41 8.78 14.50 4.69
C GLU A 41 7.60 13.94 3.92
N LEU A 42 6.82 13.10 4.59
CA LEU A 42 5.61 12.47 4.06
C LEU A 42 4.40 12.84 4.93
N ARG A 43 3.51 13.67 4.39
CA ARG A 43 2.28 14.14 5.02
C ARG A 43 1.16 13.12 4.78
N ILE A 44 0.69 12.53 5.86
CA ILE A 44 -0.32 11.48 5.85
C ILE A 44 -1.67 12.10 6.25
N GLY A 45 -2.62 12.07 5.32
CA GLY A 45 -4.04 12.28 5.61
C GLY A 45 -4.65 11.02 6.21
N ILE A 46 -5.58 11.15 7.16
CA ILE A 46 -6.23 10.01 7.82
C ILE A 46 -7.74 10.16 7.73
N VAL A 47 -8.42 9.09 7.30
CA VAL A 47 -9.89 8.97 7.33
C VAL A 47 -10.26 7.69 8.06
N GLY A 48 -11.06 7.79 9.12
CA GLY A 48 -11.51 6.62 9.89
C GLY A 48 -12.40 7.02 11.07
N ARG A 49 -12.96 6.07 11.82
CA ARG A 49 -13.62 6.39 13.10
C ARG A 49 -12.58 6.75 14.16
N GLY A 50 -12.97 7.49 15.21
CA GLY A 50 -12.05 7.96 16.26
C GLY A 50 -11.10 6.87 16.78
N GLU A 51 -11.66 5.74 17.22
CA GLU A 51 -10.87 4.57 17.68
C GLU A 51 -9.86 4.08 16.63
N GLY A 52 -10.25 4.02 15.36
CA GLY A 52 -9.37 3.58 14.28
C GLY A 52 -8.25 4.59 13.97
N VAL A 53 -8.52 5.89 14.12
CA VAL A 53 -7.51 6.95 14.02
C VAL A 53 -6.47 6.79 15.12
N ASP A 54 -6.91 6.61 16.37
CA ASP A 54 -6.00 6.46 17.52
C ASP A 54 -5.10 5.22 17.34
N LEU A 55 -5.67 4.09 16.91
CA LEU A 55 -4.91 2.88 16.60
C LEU A 55 -3.86 3.11 15.49
N LEU A 56 -4.20 3.89 14.46
CA LEU A 56 -3.24 4.20 13.40
C LEU A 56 -2.14 5.14 13.88
N ASP A 57 -2.46 6.11 14.73
CA ASP A 57 -1.47 7.03 15.29
C ASP A 57 -0.45 6.29 16.16
N GLU A 58 -0.90 5.36 17.00
CA GLU A 58 -0.03 4.45 17.75
C GLU A 58 0.83 3.58 16.83
N TRP A 59 0.23 3.00 15.78
CA TRP A 59 0.95 2.19 14.80
C TRP A 59 2.04 3.00 14.07
N LEU A 60 1.75 4.23 13.65
CA LEU A 60 2.72 5.14 13.03
C LEU A 60 3.84 5.53 14.01
N ALA A 61 3.54 5.70 15.30
CA ALA A 61 4.55 5.94 16.32
C ALA A 61 5.49 4.74 16.48
N GLN A 62 4.97 3.51 16.48
CA GLN A 62 5.77 2.29 16.51
C GLN A 62 6.61 2.13 15.23
N CYS A 63 6.05 2.39 14.05
CA CYS A 63 6.83 2.41 12.81
C CYS A 63 7.97 3.43 12.87
N ARG A 64 7.81 4.58 13.54
CA ARG A 64 8.92 5.54 13.73
C ARG A 64 10.03 4.99 14.62
N GLY A 65 9.67 4.30 15.70
CA GLY A 65 10.61 3.75 16.69
C GLY A 65 11.23 2.40 16.33
N GLY A 66 10.64 1.68 15.38
CA GLY A 66 11.04 0.33 15.00
C GLY A 66 10.24 -0.75 15.74
N ILE A 67 10.24 -1.95 15.17
CA ILE A 67 9.51 -3.11 15.65
C ILE A 67 10.45 -4.31 15.63
N GLU A 68 10.59 -4.94 16.78
CA GLU A 68 11.45 -6.10 16.96
C GLU A 68 11.02 -7.30 16.12
N ARG A 69 12.00 -8.15 15.80
CA ARG A 69 11.75 -9.39 15.09
C ARG A 69 10.93 -10.38 15.93
N LYS A 70 10.30 -11.34 15.26
CA LYS A 70 9.70 -12.51 15.91
C LYS A 70 10.78 -13.33 16.61
N LYS A 71 10.82 -13.30 17.95
CA LYS A 71 11.92 -13.86 18.75
C LYS A 71 12.01 -15.37 18.66
N GLU A 72 10.86 -16.04 18.56
CA GLU A 72 10.75 -17.51 18.55
C GLU A 72 11.19 -18.13 17.22
N SER A 73 11.26 -17.33 16.15
CA SER A 73 11.62 -17.84 14.83
C SER A 73 13.13 -17.85 14.59
N LYS A 74 13.62 -18.97 14.03
CA LYS A 74 15.00 -19.12 13.54
C LYS A 74 15.20 -18.56 12.13
N LEU A 75 14.11 -18.24 11.41
CA LEU A 75 14.15 -17.74 10.04
C LEU A 75 14.40 -16.22 10.04
N LEU A 76 15.65 -15.82 10.31
CA LEU A 76 16.05 -14.42 10.53
C LEU A 76 15.78 -13.50 9.33
N ASN A 77 15.91 -14.02 8.10
CA ASN A 77 15.64 -13.23 6.89
C ASN A 77 14.14 -13.07 6.62
N LEU A 78 13.35 -14.11 6.90
CA LEU A 78 11.90 -14.09 6.72
C LEU A 78 11.23 -13.16 7.73
N PHE A 79 11.52 -13.36 9.01
CA PHE A 79 11.00 -12.59 10.14
C PHE A 79 12.03 -11.57 10.64
N ARG A 80 12.52 -10.74 9.72
CA ARG A 80 13.41 -9.62 10.06
C ARG A 80 12.65 -8.55 10.83
N GLY A 81 13.29 -7.91 11.80
CA GLY A 81 12.75 -6.72 12.47
C GLY A 81 12.56 -5.56 11.49
N PHE A 82 11.83 -4.54 11.91
CA PHE A 82 11.70 -3.28 11.18
C PHE A 82 12.43 -2.21 11.97
N GLY A 83 13.62 -1.77 11.55
CA GLY A 83 14.40 -0.81 12.33
C GLY A 83 13.82 0.61 12.40
N GLY A 84 12.71 0.86 11.70
CA GLY A 84 11.94 2.10 11.79
C GLY A 84 12.03 2.99 10.55
N ILE A 85 11.28 4.09 10.58
CA ILE A 85 11.27 5.12 9.53
C ILE A 85 11.41 6.51 10.16
N ASN A 86 12.52 7.18 9.86
CA ASN A 86 12.78 8.56 10.27
C ASN A 86 13.74 9.25 9.30
N GLN A 87 14.13 10.50 9.56
CA GLN A 87 15.00 11.28 8.66
C GLN A 87 16.43 10.73 8.55
N SER A 88 16.89 9.96 9.54
CA SER A 88 18.25 9.44 9.62
C SER A 88 18.39 7.93 9.36
N TYR A 89 17.30 7.17 9.36
CA TYR A 89 17.31 5.72 9.26
C TYR A 89 16.18 5.15 8.40
N GLY A 90 16.43 4.01 7.76
CA GLY A 90 15.48 3.30 6.91
C GLY A 90 15.17 4.10 5.64
N PHE A 91 13.95 4.60 5.54
CA PHE A 91 13.50 5.35 4.36
C PHE A 91 13.99 6.80 4.30
N LEU A 92 14.68 7.30 5.34
CA LEU A 92 15.20 8.68 5.40
C LEU A 92 14.10 9.74 5.22
N THR A 93 12.93 9.49 5.81
CA THR A 93 11.74 10.33 5.70
C THR A 93 11.01 10.45 7.02
N ARG A 94 10.57 11.68 7.33
CA ARG A 94 9.70 11.99 8.48
C ARG A 94 8.24 11.77 8.11
N LEU A 95 7.56 10.89 8.83
CA LEU A 95 6.10 10.77 8.72
C LEU A 95 5.43 11.92 9.49
N ILE A 96 4.48 12.61 8.87
CA ILE A 96 3.73 13.71 9.44
C ILE A 96 2.24 13.39 9.39
N ASN A 97 1.67 13.06 10.53
CA ASN A 97 0.24 12.91 10.78
C ASN A 97 -0.13 13.91 11.89
N SER A 98 -1.25 14.60 11.74
CA SER A 98 -1.71 15.59 12.74
C SER A 98 -3.22 15.79 12.62
N PRO A 99 -3.89 16.31 13.66
CA PRO A 99 -5.35 16.48 13.65
C PRO A 99 -5.89 17.29 12.46
N GLN A 100 -5.11 18.24 11.92
CA GLN A 100 -5.52 19.03 10.76
C GLN A 100 -5.59 18.21 9.45
N TYR A 101 -4.95 17.04 9.41
CA TYR A 101 -4.96 16.08 8.31
C TYR A 101 -5.88 14.88 8.58
N THR A 102 -6.66 14.91 9.67
CA THR A 102 -7.53 13.82 10.08
C THR A 102 -8.99 14.18 9.86
N ARG A 103 -9.76 13.23 9.33
CA ARG A 103 -11.22 13.30 9.21
C ARG A 103 -11.85 12.09 9.87
N THR A 104 -12.66 12.35 10.89
CA THR A 104 -13.34 11.31 11.65
C THR A 104 -14.70 10.95 11.05
N LEU A 105 -15.00 9.67 10.93
CA LEU A 105 -16.32 9.15 10.56
C LEU A 105 -17.19 9.00 11.81
N GLN A 106 -18.47 9.37 11.72
CA GLN A 106 -19.38 9.19 12.85
C GLN A 106 -19.83 7.74 13.00
N LYS A 107 -19.93 7.27 14.24
CA LYS A 107 -20.42 5.92 14.57
C LYS A 107 -21.83 5.65 14.06
N SER A 108 -22.70 6.67 14.07
CA SER A 108 -24.07 6.60 13.55
C SER A 108 -24.09 6.31 12.05
N GLU A 109 -23.22 6.94 11.27
CA GLU A 109 -23.11 6.74 9.82
C GLU A 109 -22.58 5.35 9.48
N ILE A 110 -21.58 4.87 10.23
CA ILE A 110 -21.05 3.51 10.11
C ILE A 110 -22.15 2.49 10.40
N THR A 111 -22.88 2.68 11.49
CA THR A 111 -24.00 1.82 11.88
C THR A 111 -25.12 1.83 10.82
N ALA A 112 -25.40 2.99 10.23
CA ALA A 112 -26.39 3.12 9.17
C ALA A 112 -26.00 2.32 7.92
N VAL A 113 -24.71 2.34 7.53
CA VAL A 113 -24.19 1.49 6.44
C VAL A 113 -24.43 0.02 6.75
N VAL A 114 -23.97 -0.47 7.91
CA VAL A 114 -24.04 -1.90 8.27
C VAL A 114 -25.49 -2.42 8.27
N LYS A 115 -26.46 -1.56 8.59
CA LYS A 115 -27.90 -1.91 8.63
C LYS A 115 -28.59 -1.99 7.27
N LEU A 116 -27.96 -1.55 6.18
CA LEU A 116 -28.57 -1.63 4.85
C LEU A 116 -28.73 -3.10 4.43
N PRO A 117 -29.88 -3.48 3.82
CA PRO A 117 -30.18 -4.87 3.52
C PRO A 117 -29.28 -5.45 2.42
N SER A 118 -29.08 -4.69 1.34
CA SER A 118 -28.31 -5.11 0.16
C SER A 118 -26.82 -4.83 0.35
N ARG A 119 -25.97 -5.79 -0.04
CA ARG A 119 -24.50 -5.60 -0.08
C ARG A 119 -24.11 -4.48 -1.04
N ALA A 120 -24.80 -4.36 -2.18
CA ALA A 120 -24.51 -3.32 -3.16
C ALA A 120 -24.70 -1.93 -2.54
N ASP A 121 -25.82 -1.72 -1.86
CA ASP A 121 -26.14 -0.47 -1.18
C ASP A 121 -25.14 -0.18 -0.05
N ARG A 122 -24.70 -1.22 0.69
CA ARG A 122 -23.65 -1.08 1.71
C ARG A 122 -22.34 -0.60 1.11
N VAL A 123 -21.90 -1.22 0.01
CA VAL A 123 -20.66 -0.84 -0.69
C VAL A 123 -20.76 0.59 -1.21
N GLU A 124 -21.85 0.94 -1.89
CA GLU A 124 -22.06 2.28 -2.43
C GLU A 124 -22.07 3.35 -1.34
N ARG A 125 -22.85 3.13 -0.27
CA ARG A 125 -22.95 4.08 0.84
C ARG A 125 -21.64 4.20 1.63
N ALA A 126 -20.90 3.10 1.80
CA ALA A 126 -19.57 3.11 2.41
C ALA A 126 -18.56 3.89 1.56
N VAL A 127 -18.54 3.65 0.24
CA VAL A 127 -17.69 4.40 -0.69
C VAL A 127 -17.99 5.89 -0.59
N GLU A 128 -19.27 6.28 -0.58
CA GLU A 128 -19.66 7.68 -0.46
C GLU A 128 -19.17 8.31 0.84
N LEU A 129 -19.34 7.60 1.95
CA LEU A 129 -18.92 8.06 3.27
C LEU A 129 -17.42 8.37 3.32
N TYR A 130 -16.58 7.49 2.75
CA TYR A 130 -15.13 7.73 2.67
C TYR A 130 -14.78 8.81 1.65
N TYR A 131 -15.42 8.77 0.46
CA TYR A 131 -15.15 9.68 -0.64
C TYR A 131 -15.30 11.15 -0.19
N GLU A 132 -16.36 11.48 0.53
CA GLU A 132 -16.59 12.84 1.02
C GLU A 132 -15.44 13.36 1.90
N GLN A 133 -14.92 12.51 2.79
CA GLN A 133 -13.80 12.88 3.66
C GLN A 133 -12.46 12.94 2.91
N ILE A 134 -12.25 12.01 1.97
CA ILE A 134 -11.05 11.96 1.12
C ILE A 134 -11.00 13.19 0.23
N ARG A 135 -12.10 13.54 -0.44
CA ARG A 135 -12.24 14.73 -1.27
C ARG A 135 -11.89 15.98 -0.48
N PHE A 136 -12.46 16.13 0.72
CA PHE A 136 -12.15 17.26 1.59
C PHE A 136 -10.64 17.37 1.87
N LEU A 137 -9.98 16.27 2.25
CA LEU A 137 -8.53 16.29 2.51
C LEU A 137 -7.71 16.60 1.25
N ALA A 138 -8.05 15.99 0.11
CA ALA A 138 -7.32 16.17 -1.14
C ALA A 138 -7.44 17.60 -1.68
N GLU A 139 -8.60 18.24 -1.52
CA GLU A 139 -8.85 19.60 -2.04
C GLU A 139 -8.38 20.70 -1.07
N ASN A 140 -8.44 20.47 0.24
CA ASN A 140 -8.26 21.53 1.24
C ASN A 140 -6.95 21.42 2.05
N ARG A 141 -6.23 20.30 1.95
CA ARG A 141 -5.00 20.05 2.70
C ARG A 141 -3.89 19.58 1.77
N SER A 142 -2.66 19.93 2.11
CA SER A 142 -1.47 19.41 1.43
C SER A 142 -1.06 18.09 2.08
N VAL A 143 -1.67 16.99 1.62
CA VAL A 143 -1.35 15.62 2.01
C VAL A 143 -0.79 14.84 0.83
N ASP A 144 0.13 13.92 1.10
CA ASP A 144 0.84 13.16 0.07
C ASP A 144 0.21 11.79 -0.17
N VAL A 145 -0.39 11.23 0.86
CA VAL A 145 -1.10 9.95 0.84
C VAL A 145 -2.21 10.01 1.89
N ILE A 146 -3.37 9.44 1.57
CA ILE A 146 -4.49 9.34 2.51
C ILE A 146 -4.62 7.87 2.96
N VAL A 147 -4.53 7.64 4.27
CA VAL A 147 -4.76 6.35 4.89
C VAL A 147 -6.24 6.27 5.33
N CYS A 148 -6.94 5.29 4.78
CA CYS A 148 -8.33 4.99 5.13
C CYS A 148 -8.34 3.83 6.12
N VAL A 149 -8.67 4.09 7.39
CA VAL A 149 -8.80 3.09 8.44
C VAL A 149 -10.23 2.57 8.46
N LEU A 150 -10.39 1.33 8.04
CA LEU A 150 -11.68 0.66 7.88
C LEU A 150 -12.09 -0.03 9.19
N PRO A 151 -13.25 0.34 9.78
CA PRO A 151 -13.86 -0.40 10.88
C PRO A 151 -14.13 -1.84 10.47
N ASN A 152 -13.79 -2.80 11.32
CA ASN A 152 -13.95 -4.23 10.99
C ASN A 152 -15.42 -4.57 10.67
N GLU A 153 -16.36 -4.08 11.49
CA GLU A 153 -17.81 -4.31 11.28
C GLU A 153 -18.32 -3.82 9.92
N MET A 154 -17.80 -2.68 9.44
CA MET A 154 -18.16 -2.16 8.12
C MET A 154 -17.52 -2.99 7.02
N PHE A 155 -16.20 -3.26 7.16
CA PHE A 155 -15.45 -4.05 6.20
C PHE A 155 -16.13 -5.42 5.99
N ASP A 156 -16.36 -6.16 7.08
CA ASP A 156 -16.99 -7.47 7.05
C ASP A 156 -18.39 -7.39 6.40
N SER A 157 -19.17 -6.34 6.70
CA SER A 157 -20.49 -6.16 6.09
C SER A 157 -20.47 -5.95 4.56
N VAL A 158 -19.38 -5.36 4.02
CA VAL A 158 -19.23 -5.09 2.59
C VAL A 158 -18.49 -6.20 1.84
N THR A 159 -17.74 -7.06 2.54
CA THR A 159 -16.94 -8.12 1.94
C THR A 159 -17.49 -9.53 2.14
N SER A 160 -18.18 -9.81 3.25
CA SER A 160 -18.68 -11.16 3.52
C SER A 160 -19.87 -11.51 2.63
N SER A 161 -19.68 -12.42 1.67
CA SER A 161 -20.74 -13.29 1.13
C SER A 161 -20.71 -14.63 1.86
N LYS A 162 -21.78 -15.43 1.75
CA LYS A 162 -21.83 -16.81 2.32
C LYS A 162 -21.20 -17.86 1.38
N GLU A 163 -20.53 -17.41 0.33
CA GLU A 163 -19.98 -18.24 -0.74
C GLU A 163 -18.44 -18.26 -0.62
N ASP A 164 -17.81 -19.28 -1.22
CA ASP A 164 -16.43 -19.75 -1.01
C ASP A 164 -15.35 -18.66 -0.74
N GLU A 165 -14.28 -19.02 0.00
CA GLU A 165 -13.16 -18.12 0.36
C GLU A 165 -12.53 -17.37 -0.84
N ASP A 166 -12.62 -17.93 -2.05
CA ASP A 166 -12.16 -17.29 -3.29
C ASP A 166 -13.01 -16.05 -3.68
N GLU A 167 -14.30 -16.03 -3.34
CA GLU A 167 -15.17 -14.89 -3.57
C GLU A 167 -14.92 -13.74 -2.60
N GLU A 168 -14.53 -14.01 -1.35
CA GLU A 168 -14.25 -12.96 -0.35
C GLU A 168 -13.15 -12.00 -0.84
N ASN A 169 -12.11 -12.50 -1.52
CA ASN A 169 -11.05 -11.68 -2.11
C ASN A 169 -11.58 -10.80 -3.26
N GLU A 170 -12.43 -11.34 -4.14
CA GLU A 170 -13.09 -10.58 -5.21
C GLU A 170 -14.00 -9.47 -4.64
N LEU A 171 -14.68 -9.75 -3.52
CA LEU A 171 -15.58 -8.80 -2.85
C LEU A 171 -14.83 -7.70 -2.11
N GLU A 172 -13.73 -8.01 -1.39
CA GLU A 172 -12.81 -7.00 -0.87
C GLU A 172 -12.31 -6.09 -2.01
N HIS A 173 -11.91 -6.71 -3.13
CA HIS A 173 -11.46 -5.99 -4.29
C HIS A 173 -12.53 -5.05 -4.82
N ASN A 174 -13.82 -5.38 -4.76
CA ASN A 174 -14.89 -4.50 -5.24
C ASN A 174 -14.98 -3.17 -4.46
N PHE A 175 -15.09 -3.19 -3.12
CA PHE A 175 -15.13 -1.93 -2.34
C PHE A 175 -13.87 -1.09 -2.59
N ARG A 176 -12.69 -1.71 -2.49
CA ARG A 176 -11.40 -1.04 -2.70
C ARG A 176 -11.27 -0.47 -4.12
N ARG A 177 -11.70 -1.21 -5.15
CA ARG A 177 -11.63 -0.78 -6.55
C ARG A 177 -12.55 0.40 -6.81
N ILE A 178 -13.80 0.34 -6.32
CA ILE A 178 -14.77 1.42 -6.51
C ILE A 178 -14.29 2.68 -5.78
N LEU A 179 -13.85 2.57 -4.52
CA LEU A 179 -13.34 3.73 -3.78
C LEU A 179 -12.14 4.37 -4.48
N LYS A 180 -11.15 3.56 -4.89
CA LYS A 180 -9.98 4.06 -5.61
C LYS A 180 -10.36 4.71 -6.94
N ALA A 181 -11.20 4.05 -7.75
CA ALA A 181 -11.66 4.57 -9.03
C ALA A 181 -12.35 5.93 -8.86
N LYS A 182 -13.26 6.03 -7.88
CA LYS A 182 -13.97 7.27 -7.56
C LYS A 182 -13.02 8.39 -7.15
N CYS A 183 -11.97 8.08 -6.39
CA CYS A 183 -10.98 9.05 -5.92
C CYS A 183 -9.83 9.33 -6.90
N MET A 184 -9.72 8.63 -8.04
CA MET A 184 -8.57 8.77 -8.95
C MET A 184 -8.38 10.21 -9.44
N HIS A 185 -9.48 10.95 -9.67
CA HIS A 185 -9.45 12.32 -10.16
C HIS A 185 -8.86 13.32 -9.15
N LEU A 186 -8.80 12.96 -7.86
CA LEU A 186 -8.28 13.81 -6.80
C LEU A 186 -6.74 13.85 -6.77
N GLY A 187 -6.05 13.00 -7.55
CA GLY A 187 -4.59 13.00 -7.67
C GLY A 187 -3.83 12.61 -6.39
N THR A 188 -4.53 12.23 -5.33
CA THR A 188 -3.95 11.86 -4.02
C THR A 188 -4.04 10.34 -3.80
N PRO A 189 -2.91 9.64 -3.68
CA PRO A 189 -2.89 8.20 -3.47
C PRO A 189 -3.60 7.74 -2.19
N LEU A 190 -4.27 6.58 -2.27
CA LEU A 190 -4.94 5.96 -1.12
C LEU A 190 -4.19 4.72 -0.61
N GLN A 191 -4.15 4.56 0.72
CA GLN A 191 -3.74 3.35 1.42
C GLN A 191 -4.87 2.91 2.35
N LEU A 192 -5.43 1.73 2.12
CA LEU A 192 -6.50 1.18 2.97
C LEU A 192 -5.86 0.27 4.03
N VAL A 193 -6.41 0.32 5.23
CA VAL A 193 -5.97 -0.49 6.37
C VAL A 193 -7.18 -0.89 7.20
N ARG A 194 -7.27 -2.15 7.62
CA ARG A 194 -8.31 -2.61 8.55
C ARG A 194 -7.84 -2.45 9.99
N GLU A 195 -8.76 -2.13 10.90
CA GLU A 195 -8.45 -2.04 12.33
C GLU A 195 -7.84 -3.33 12.87
N LYS A 196 -8.38 -4.50 12.50
CA LYS A 196 -7.81 -5.81 12.90
C LYS A 196 -6.37 -5.99 12.43
N THR A 197 -5.95 -5.36 11.32
CA THR A 197 -4.60 -5.50 10.75
C THR A 197 -3.56 -4.63 11.47
N ILE A 198 -3.93 -3.46 11.99
CA ILE A 198 -2.99 -2.58 12.73
C ILE A 198 -2.82 -3.00 14.19
N LEU A 199 -3.81 -3.67 14.76
CA LEU A 199 -3.69 -4.23 16.10
C LEU A 199 -2.54 -5.26 16.13
N ILE A 200 -1.60 -5.05 17.07
CA ILE A 200 -0.61 -6.05 17.42
C ILE A 200 -1.28 -6.99 18.42
N THR A 201 -1.93 -8.04 17.93
CA THR A 201 -2.46 -9.10 18.78
C THR A 201 -1.38 -10.16 19.02
N LYS A 202 -1.37 -10.76 20.22
CA LYS A 202 -0.47 -11.87 20.56
C LYS A 202 -0.91 -13.21 19.94
N GLN A 203 -2.08 -13.29 19.32
CA GLN A 203 -2.62 -14.52 18.74
C GLN A 203 -1.99 -14.76 17.35
N ALA A 204 -1.08 -15.72 17.31
CA ALA A 204 -0.07 -15.91 16.28
C ALA A 204 -0.49 -16.73 15.04
N GLY A 205 -1.80 -16.93 14.80
CA GLY A 205 -2.28 -17.89 13.80
C GLY A 205 -2.59 -17.32 12.41
N GLU A 206 -3.30 -16.19 12.35
CA GLU A 206 -3.93 -15.74 11.09
C GLU A 206 -3.26 -14.53 10.44
N GLN A 207 -2.37 -13.84 11.16
CA GLN A 207 -1.81 -12.57 10.67
C GLN A 207 -0.29 -12.62 10.50
N GLN A 208 0.17 -11.84 9.51
CA GLN A 208 1.59 -11.51 9.36
C GLN A 208 2.13 -10.86 10.64
N ASP A 209 3.40 -11.13 10.95
CA ASP A 209 4.04 -10.55 12.12
C ASP A 209 4.12 -9.02 12.01
N PRO A 210 4.15 -8.29 13.15
CA PRO A 210 4.17 -6.83 13.16
C PRO A 210 5.31 -6.20 12.34
N ALA A 211 6.52 -6.77 12.36
CA ALA A 211 7.64 -6.20 11.62
C ALA A 211 7.42 -6.33 10.11
N THR A 212 6.92 -7.48 9.63
CA THR A 212 6.54 -7.66 8.22
C THR A 212 5.41 -6.72 7.81
N LYS A 213 4.39 -6.53 8.66
CA LYS A 213 3.31 -5.55 8.41
C LYS A 213 3.90 -4.14 8.25
N ALA A 214 4.83 -3.74 9.10
CA ALA A 214 5.47 -2.43 9.03
C ALA A 214 6.35 -2.25 7.80
N TRP A 215 7.11 -3.28 7.40
CA TRP A 215 7.86 -3.28 6.13
C TRP A 215 6.95 -3.03 4.94
N ASN A 216 5.85 -3.78 4.84
CA ASN A 216 4.90 -3.65 3.73
C ASN A 216 4.20 -2.28 3.75
N PHE A 217 3.74 -1.86 4.92
CA PHE A 217 3.00 -0.61 5.09
C PHE A 217 3.86 0.62 4.80
N CYS A 218 5.04 0.74 5.43
CA CYS A 218 5.92 1.90 5.25
C CYS A 218 6.48 1.99 3.84
N THR A 219 6.84 0.86 3.22
CA THR A 219 7.24 0.83 1.80
C THR A 219 6.13 1.36 0.90
N ALA A 220 4.89 0.90 1.11
CA ALA A 220 3.75 1.33 0.32
C ALA A 220 3.45 2.83 0.50
N LEU A 221 3.51 3.35 1.72
CA LEU A 221 3.34 4.78 2.00
C LEU A 221 4.42 5.61 1.31
N TYR A 222 5.68 5.19 1.46
CA TYR A 222 6.84 5.87 0.88
C TYR A 222 6.74 5.96 -0.64
N TYR A 223 6.53 4.82 -1.30
CA TYR A 223 6.41 4.73 -2.76
C TYR A 223 5.26 5.59 -3.30
N LYS A 224 4.10 5.54 -2.63
CA LYS A 224 2.91 6.29 -3.07
C LYS A 224 3.05 7.79 -2.86
N GLY A 225 3.45 8.21 -1.66
CA GLY A 225 3.36 9.61 -1.27
C GLY A 225 4.54 10.47 -1.71
N ASN A 226 5.76 9.92 -1.70
CA ASN A 226 6.92 10.64 -2.25
C ASN A 226 7.04 10.47 -3.78
N ARG A 227 6.18 9.64 -4.40
CA ARG A 227 6.17 9.34 -5.84
C ARG A 227 7.55 8.98 -6.38
N THR A 228 8.24 8.13 -5.63
CA THR A 228 9.66 7.84 -5.80
C THR A 228 9.94 6.35 -5.67
N ILE A 229 11.11 5.92 -6.12
CA ILE A 229 11.52 4.52 -6.15
C ILE A 229 12.49 4.26 -4.99
N PRO A 230 12.13 3.42 -4.01
CA PRO A 230 12.99 3.15 -2.86
C PRO A 230 14.20 2.27 -3.23
N TRP A 231 14.10 1.44 -4.26
CA TRP A 231 15.19 0.66 -4.85
C TRP A 231 14.83 0.23 -6.27
N ARG A 232 15.84 -0.03 -7.12
CA ARG A 232 15.64 -0.53 -8.49
C ARG A 232 16.50 -1.74 -8.78
N LEU A 233 16.32 -2.41 -9.91
CA LEU A 233 17.25 -3.45 -10.36
C LEU A 233 18.58 -2.83 -10.78
N VAL A 234 19.70 -3.52 -10.53
CA VAL A 234 20.99 -3.12 -11.07
C VAL A 234 20.95 -3.25 -12.59
N GLU A 235 21.35 -2.19 -13.29
CA GLU A 235 21.46 -2.17 -14.74
C GLU A 235 22.64 -3.04 -15.20
N ASP A 236 22.36 -3.93 -16.15
CA ASP A 236 23.40 -4.73 -16.81
C ASP A 236 23.66 -4.14 -18.19
N THR A 237 24.73 -3.35 -18.32
CA THR A 237 25.11 -2.69 -19.57
C THR A 237 25.57 -3.67 -20.66
N ALA A 238 25.85 -4.93 -20.31
CA ALA A 238 26.22 -5.96 -21.27
C ALA A 238 24.99 -6.70 -21.84
N LYS A 239 23.78 -6.43 -21.34
CA LYS A 239 22.56 -7.01 -21.92
C LYS A 239 22.36 -6.56 -23.36
N LEU A 240 21.90 -7.50 -24.18
CA LEU A 240 21.41 -7.20 -25.52
C LEU A 240 20.18 -6.30 -25.42
N ARG A 241 20.11 -5.30 -26.31
CA ARG A 241 18.96 -4.40 -26.45
C ARG A 241 17.69 -5.23 -26.58
N SER A 242 16.78 -5.05 -25.64
CA SER A 242 15.58 -5.87 -25.50
C SER A 242 14.42 -4.98 -25.10
N CYS A 243 13.26 -5.21 -25.71
CA CYS A 243 12.03 -4.50 -25.35
C CYS A 243 11.06 -5.52 -24.77
N TYR A 244 10.70 -5.34 -23.49
CA TYR A 244 9.73 -6.18 -22.81
C TYR A 244 8.38 -5.47 -22.80
N ILE A 245 7.35 -6.11 -23.36
CA ILE A 245 6.00 -5.56 -23.38
C ILE A 245 5.10 -6.46 -22.56
N GLY A 246 4.62 -5.94 -21.42
CA GLY A 246 3.59 -6.56 -20.61
C GLY A 246 2.22 -6.00 -20.98
N ILE A 247 1.29 -6.86 -21.38
CA ILE A 247 -0.09 -6.48 -21.69
C ILE A 247 -1.03 -7.14 -20.69
N GLY A 248 -1.80 -6.31 -19.97
CA GLY A 248 -2.85 -6.77 -19.07
C GLY A 248 -4.20 -6.82 -19.78
N PHE A 249 -4.92 -7.94 -19.63
CA PHE A 249 -6.28 -8.09 -20.12
C PHE A 249 -7.25 -8.20 -18.94
N TYR A 250 -8.47 -7.72 -19.12
CA TYR A 250 -9.56 -7.93 -18.18
C TYR A 250 -10.85 -8.28 -18.93
N LYS A 251 -11.72 -9.04 -18.27
CA LYS A 251 -13.07 -9.29 -18.76
C LYS A 251 -14.02 -8.20 -18.24
N SER A 252 -14.99 -7.81 -19.05
CA SER A 252 -16.12 -6.99 -18.59
C SER A 252 -16.91 -7.71 -17.49
N ARG A 253 -17.73 -6.96 -16.74
CA ARG A 253 -18.49 -7.52 -15.60
C ARG A 253 -19.51 -8.58 -16.04
N ASP A 254 -20.02 -8.47 -17.26
CA ASP A 254 -20.89 -9.46 -17.91
C ASP A 254 -20.12 -10.67 -18.50
N GLY A 255 -18.78 -10.61 -18.54
CA GLY A 255 -17.92 -11.64 -19.10
C GLY A 255 -17.92 -11.71 -20.64
N GLU A 256 -18.68 -10.85 -21.33
CA GLU A 256 -18.88 -10.93 -22.78
C GLU A 256 -17.71 -10.36 -23.58
N THR A 257 -16.97 -9.41 -23.02
CA THR A 257 -15.86 -8.73 -23.69
C THR A 257 -14.55 -8.87 -22.94
N VAL A 258 -13.46 -9.03 -23.68
CA VAL A 258 -12.08 -8.94 -23.15
C VAL A 258 -11.48 -7.65 -23.68
N SER A 259 -11.06 -6.77 -22.78
CA SER A 259 -10.41 -5.51 -23.11
C SER A 259 -8.98 -5.49 -22.59
N SER A 260 -8.10 -4.74 -23.25
CA SER A 260 -6.75 -4.47 -22.73
C SER A 260 -6.80 -3.29 -21.76
N SER A 261 -6.26 -3.46 -20.55
CA SER A 261 -6.26 -2.41 -19.52
C SER A 261 -5.04 -1.50 -19.61
N LEU A 262 -3.86 -2.09 -19.86
CA LEU A 262 -2.58 -1.41 -19.77
C LEU A 262 -1.53 -2.15 -20.61
N ALA A 263 -0.74 -1.42 -21.37
CA ALA A 263 0.51 -1.93 -21.92
C ALA A 263 1.68 -1.21 -21.24
N GLN A 264 2.53 -1.98 -20.57
CA GLN A 264 3.77 -1.49 -19.97
C GLN A 264 4.94 -1.96 -20.82
N VAL A 265 5.71 -1.00 -21.32
CA VAL A 265 6.89 -1.26 -22.14
C VAL A 265 8.11 -0.96 -21.29
N PHE A 266 9.04 -1.90 -21.17
CA PHE A 266 10.30 -1.73 -20.47
C PHE A 266 11.47 -1.96 -21.43
N ASP A 267 12.51 -1.15 -21.34
CA ASP A 267 13.79 -1.40 -22.01
C ASP A 267 14.62 -2.47 -21.28
N GLU A 268 15.82 -2.76 -21.78
CA GLU A 268 16.76 -3.72 -21.18
C GLU A 268 17.22 -3.35 -19.75
N PHE A 269 17.08 -2.08 -19.38
CA PHE A 269 17.45 -1.49 -18.09
C PHE A 269 16.27 -1.41 -17.12
N GLY A 270 15.05 -1.72 -17.58
CA GLY A 270 13.83 -1.64 -16.80
C GLY A 270 13.22 -0.24 -16.76
N HIS A 271 13.66 0.69 -17.62
CA HIS A 271 12.97 1.97 -17.80
C HIS A 271 11.65 1.74 -18.52
N GLY A 272 10.57 2.06 -17.82
CA GLY A 272 9.21 1.79 -18.25
C GLY A 272 8.53 3.01 -18.88
N ILE A 273 7.81 2.79 -19.99
CA ILE A 273 6.76 3.69 -20.47
C ILE A 273 5.42 2.98 -20.29
N ILE A 274 4.45 3.69 -19.72
CA ILE A 274 3.08 3.20 -19.57
C ILE A 274 2.24 3.74 -20.73
N LEU A 275 1.80 2.84 -21.60
CA LEU A 275 0.82 3.13 -22.63
C LEU A 275 -0.58 2.90 -22.05
N ARG A 276 -1.38 3.98 -21.99
CA ARG A 276 -2.77 3.92 -21.56
C ARG A 276 -3.66 3.83 -22.79
N GLY A 277 -4.60 2.89 -22.80
CA GLY A 277 -5.66 2.87 -23.80
C GLY A 277 -6.54 4.11 -23.69
N THR A 278 -7.04 4.61 -24.81
CA THR A 278 -8.08 5.66 -24.83
C THR A 278 -9.35 5.09 -24.18
N PRO A 279 -10.04 5.85 -23.31
CA PRO A 279 -11.35 5.43 -22.82
C PRO A 279 -12.28 5.16 -24.00
N VAL A 280 -12.93 4.00 -24.02
CA VAL A 280 -14.00 3.65 -24.98
C VAL A 280 -15.33 4.16 -24.43
#